data_AF-A0A7K1J5B0-F1
#
_entry.id   AF-A0A7K1J5B0-F1
#
_cell.length_a   1.000
_cell.length_b   1.000
_cell.length_c   1.000
_cell.angle_alpha   90.00
_cell.angle_beta   90.00
_cell.angle_gamma   90.00
#
_symmetry.space_group_name_H-M   'P 1'
#
loop_
_entity.id
_entity.type
_entity.pdbx_description
1 polymer ?
#
loop_
_entity_poly.entity_id
_entity_poly.type
_entity_poly.pdbx_seq_one_letter_code
_entity_poly.pdbx_strand_id
1 'polypeptide(L)'
;MNAMPLISPIAARAHATHTNTVRATMSRTNTTRTYAVSLTVTSLIVLLGTANLIDVYDTVTLWLLAAAPATVIGTLIAAMGMREQLRGWWQLLALAVAQCIVGPLIALPHTAIFHVVPSLATLSEGWHATFSSFKLIVAMTPPIGSTTGSLMAVWSICMWSSVLAGTFAIFPNPRFCILSVVIGIADCALCALLGTQNASHRTLLGVALAILILWWLSWRWQLLEYSHLLSATLILLLAAVIAFGYCSTVHVQRVILRDYYDPPLSLQQYSSPLAAMRAYIKEHKEHDLLTVHNLPAGASVRLAVMDCYDGNVWNLTDGQSHASSGHYVRAGTTITPTEEQHGGEIFQASFTVHDGMRDYWLPLAGAATQVAFEGEHDRSRDDFFYNKPANSGIVTSGIHAGLSYSETGMLAARPSDGQIRHANAAHIEQAAIADMPDAVSSMALALAGGQSTAGAQALALAHGLREHGWFSHGLANDYPSNSGHGNYRLAQLLGGTVMVGDSEQYASAMALMARSLGLPSRVVLGFVPKDGDGDPTESRTERTADGQTTVTFTGNDICAWVEILLEDYG
;
A
#
# COMPACT_ATOMS: atom_id res chain seq x y z
N MET A 1 65.18 62.14 35.46
CA MET A 1 63.93 61.91 36.21
C MET A 1 62.78 62.22 35.27
N ASN A 2 62.20 61.16 34.67
CA ASN A 2 61.08 61.28 33.72
C ASN A 2 59.76 61.28 34.51
N ALA A 3 58.94 62.32 34.30
CA ALA A 3 57.61 62.43 34.88
C ALA A 3 56.60 61.58 34.09
N MET A 4 55.96 60.63 34.76
CA MET A 4 54.78 59.90 34.28
C MET A 4 53.56 60.83 34.28
N PRO A 5 52.68 60.79 33.25
CA PRO A 5 51.38 61.44 33.33
C PRO A 5 50.39 60.53 34.07
N LEU A 6 49.82 61.05 35.16
CA LEU A 6 48.72 60.45 35.91
C LEU A 6 47.42 60.49 35.08
N ILE A 7 47.05 59.36 34.47
CA ILE A 7 45.69 59.17 33.95
C ILE A 7 44.74 59.09 35.14
N SER A 8 43.71 59.93 35.17
CA SER A 8 42.75 59.97 36.26
C SER A 8 41.99 58.64 36.39
N PRO A 9 41.80 58.10 37.61
CA PRO A 9 41.19 56.79 37.82
C PRO A 9 39.71 56.70 37.40
N ILE A 10 39.04 57.84 37.19
CA ILE A 10 37.65 57.94 36.75
C ILE A 10 37.52 57.68 35.23
N ALA A 11 38.44 58.23 34.43
CA ALA A 11 38.44 58.02 32.98
C ALA A 11 38.78 56.56 32.61
N ALA A 12 39.72 55.94 33.35
CA ALA A 12 40.05 54.52 33.18
C ALA A 12 38.87 53.59 33.52
N ARG A 13 38.07 53.93 34.55
CA ARG A 13 36.88 53.15 34.95
C ARG A 13 35.74 53.24 33.93
N ALA A 14 35.51 54.42 33.36
CA ALA A 14 34.50 54.65 32.33
C ALA A 14 34.85 53.97 30.99
N HIS A 15 36.14 53.98 30.62
CA HIS A 15 36.59 53.28 29.41
C HIS A 15 36.53 51.75 29.58
N ALA A 16 36.83 51.24 30.78
CA ALA A 16 36.72 49.82 31.12
C ALA A 16 35.26 49.31 31.16
N THR A 17 34.32 50.11 31.67
CA THR A 17 32.88 49.74 31.63
C THR A 17 32.30 49.79 30.22
N HIS A 18 32.71 50.75 29.38
CA HIS A 18 32.27 50.84 27.98
C HIS A 18 32.85 49.73 27.12
N THR A 19 34.10 49.33 27.34
CA THR A 19 34.72 48.19 26.63
C THR A 19 34.14 46.86 27.08
N ASN A 20 33.86 46.67 28.38
CA ASN A 20 33.21 45.45 28.87
C ASN A 20 31.76 45.31 28.41
N THR A 21 31.00 46.40 28.29
CA THR A 21 29.63 46.38 27.75
C THR A 21 29.61 46.08 26.26
N VAL A 22 30.51 46.65 25.47
CA VAL A 22 30.68 46.33 24.04
C VAL A 22 31.12 44.87 23.84
N ARG A 23 32.06 44.37 24.66
CA ARG A 23 32.53 42.97 24.59
C ARG A 23 31.45 41.98 25.02
N ALA A 24 30.65 42.32 26.02
CA ALA A 24 29.50 41.52 26.46
C ALA A 24 28.38 41.49 25.41
N THR A 25 28.08 42.61 24.75
CA THR A 25 27.10 42.64 23.64
C THR A 25 27.61 41.89 22.42
N MET A 26 28.87 42.07 22.00
CA MET A 26 29.47 41.30 20.90
C MET A 26 29.49 39.79 21.19
N SER A 27 29.86 39.38 22.41
CA SER A 27 29.81 37.98 22.85
C SER A 27 28.39 37.41 22.74
N ARG A 28 27.40 38.13 23.25
CA ARG A 28 25.98 37.71 23.23
C ARG A 28 25.43 37.58 21.80
N THR A 29 25.81 38.48 20.89
CA THR A 29 25.40 38.43 19.47
C THR A 29 26.02 37.26 18.70
N ASN A 30 27.25 36.87 19.05
CA ASN A 30 27.92 35.75 18.40
C ASN A 30 27.32 34.41 18.85
N THR A 31 26.95 34.31 20.14
CA THR A 31 26.26 33.16 20.71
C THR A 31 24.87 32.93 20.10
N THR A 32 24.05 33.99 19.97
CA THR A 32 22.72 33.88 19.34
C THR A 32 22.78 33.48 17.87
N ARG A 33 23.73 34.04 17.11
CA ARG A 33 23.95 33.65 15.71
C ARG A 33 24.32 32.16 15.61
N THR A 34 25.19 31.69 16.49
CA THR A 34 25.62 30.29 16.46
C THR A 34 24.47 29.34 16.79
N TYR A 35 23.61 29.70 17.75
CA TYR A 35 22.42 28.91 18.06
C TYR A 35 21.39 28.90 16.92
N ALA A 36 21.18 30.03 16.25
CA ALA A 36 20.28 30.11 15.09
C ALA A 36 20.73 29.19 13.94
N VAL A 37 22.03 29.18 13.62
CA VAL A 37 22.58 28.26 12.61
C VAL A 37 22.44 26.81 13.07
N SER A 38 22.78 26.48 14.32
CA SER A 38 22.60 25.13 14.85
C SER A 38 21.16 24.64 14.73
N LEU A 39 20.18 25.47 15.10
CA LEU A 39 18.75 25.16 14.96
C LEU A 39 18.35 24.90 13.50
N THR A 40 18.83 25.75 12.58
CA THR A 40 18.55 25.64 11.14
C THR A 40 19.15 24.35 10.56
N VAL A 41 20.33 23.96 11.01
CA VAL A 41 20.94 22.72 10.55
C VAL A 41 20.22 21.51 11.12
N THR A 42 19.83 21.54 12.39
CA THR A 42 19.03 20.43 12.97
C THR A 42 17.66 20.28 12.32
N SER A 43 17.00 21.37 11.92
CA SER A 43 15.73 21.24 11.17
C SER A 43 15.94 20.59 9.82
N LEU A 44 17.02 20.93 9.10
CA LEU A 44 17.37 20.30 7.83
C LEU A 44 17.71 18.82 8.00
N ILE A 45 18.43 18.44 9.06
CA ILE A 45 18.74 17.04 9.39
C ILE A 45 17.45 16.23 9.59
N VAL A 46 16.49 16.77 10.36
CA VAL A 46 15.19 16.12 10.60
C VAL A 46 14.37 16.00 9.31
N LEU A 47 14.29 17.05 8.50
CA LEU A 47 13.56 17.00 7.23
C LEU A 47 14.20 16.00 6.24
N LEU A 48 15.53 15.93 6.16
CA LEU A 48 16.23 14.94 5.33
C LEU A 48 16.08 13.51 5.86
N GLY A 49 16.09 13.32 7.19
CA GLY A 49 15.86 12.01 7.81
C GLY A 49 14.47 11.46 7.51
N THR A 50 13.46 12.31 7.70
CA THR A 50 12.04 11.98 7.45
C THR A 50 11.63 11.92 5.99
N ALA A 51 12.45 12.42 5.06
CA ALA A 51 12.20 12.34 3.62
C ALA A 51 12.07 10.90 3.09
N ASN A 52 12.54 9.89 3.84
CA ASN A 52 12.28 8.47 3.54
C ASN A 52 10.78 8.10 3.54
N LEU A 53 9.92 8.96 4.10
CA LEU A 53 8.48 8.77 4.12
C LEU A 53 7.77 9.43 2.93
N ILE A 54 8.46 10.17 2.05
CA ILE A 54 7.81 10.84 0.91
C ILE A 54 7.02 9.84 0.06
N ASP A 55 7.61 8.69 -0.28
CA ASP A 55 6.95 7.65 -1.09
C ASP A 55 5.78 6.97 -0.34
N VAL A 56 5.75 7.06 1.01
CA VAL A 56 4.64 6.51 1.81
C VAL A 56 3.38 7.35 1.65
N TYR A 57 3.53 8.66 1.44
CA TYR A 57 2.43 9.63 1.30
C TYR A 57 2.20 10.06 -0.15
N ASP A 58 2.77 9.35 -1.12
CA ASP A 58 2.73 9.61 -2.57
C ASP A 58 3.51 10.86 -3.01
N THR A 59 3.21 12.01 -2.41
CA THR A 59 3.70 13.32 -2.88
C THR A 59 4.51 14.06 -1.83
N VAL A 60 5.52 14.80 -2.30
CA VAL A 60 6.33 15.71 -1.47
C VAL A 60 5.45 16.77 -0.81
N THR A 61 4.38 17.22 -1.47
CA THR A 61 3.45 18.23 -0.96
C THR A 61 2.67 17.73 0.25
N LEU A 62 2.12 16.51 0.20
CA LEU A 62 1.41 15.92 1.33
C LEU A 62 2.34 15.68 2.52
N TRP A 63 3.55 15.17 2.28
CA TRP A 63 4.56 15.03 3.32
C TRP A 63 4.95 16.39 3.93
N LEU A 64 5.21 17.41 3.11
CA LEU A 64 5.58 18.76 3.55
C LEU A 64 4.49 19.42 4.39
N LEU A 65 3.21 19.14 4.10
CA LEU A 65 2.07 19.70 4.82
C LEU A 65 2.13 19.39 6.32
N ALA A 66 2.65 18.23 6.71
CA ALA A 66 2.87 17.87 8.11
C ALA A 66 4.32 18.11 8.57
N ALA A 67 5.32 17.73 7.77
CA ALA A 67 6.72 17.76 8.17
C ALA A 67 7.24 19.18 8.40
N ALA A 68 6.97 20.11 7.48
CA ALA A 68 7.49 21.48 7.57
C ALA A 68 6.95 22.25 8.81
N PRO A 69 5.63 22.32 9.07
CA PRO A 69 5.14 23.00 10.26
C PRO A 69 5.55 22.29 11.56
N ALA A 70 5.60 20.96 11.58
CA ALA A 70 6.07 20.20 12.75
C ALA A 70 7.51 20.56 13.11
N THR A 71 8.41 20.58 12.12
CA THR A 71 9.82 20.93 12.33
C THR A 71 10.00 22.40 12.72
N VAL A 72 9.24 23.33 12.10
CA VAL A 72 9.29 24.75 12.48
C VAL A 72 8.82 24.94 13.92
N ILE A 73 7.70 24.33 14.31
CA ILE A 73 7.17 24.45 15.68
C ILE A 73 8.13 23.79 16.68
N GLY A 74 8.65 22.61 16.39
CA GLY A 74 9.58 21.93 17.29
C GLY A 74 10.91 22.68 17.46
N THR A 75 11.45 23.29 16.39
CA THR A 75 12.62 24.17 16.49
C THR A 75 12.35 25.46 17.28
N LEU A 76 11.15 26.05 17.17
CA LEU A 76 10.74 27.19 18.00
C LEU A 76 10.63 26.80 19.48
N ILE A 77 10.08 25.63 19.79
CA ILE A 77 10.00 25.11 21.17
C ILE A 77 11.41 24.84 21.73
N ALA A 78 12.33 24.32 20.92
CA ALA A 78 13.74 24.20 21.32
C ALA A 78 14.37 25.58 21.59
N ALA A 79 14.09 26.57 20.73
CA ALA A 79 14.58 27.94 20.89
C ALA A 79 14.02 28.64 22.14
N MET A 80 12.82 28.29 22.62
CA MET A 80 12.28 28.79 23.89
C MET A 80 13.22 28.49 25.07
N GLY A 81 13.99 27.39 25.00
CA GLY A 81 14.97 27.00 26.00
C GLY A 81 16.14 27.97 26.15
N MET A 82 16.32 28.89 25.19
CA MET A 82 17.30 29.98 25.26
C MET A 82 16.89 31.06 26.26
N ARG A 83 15.61 31.14 26.65
CA ARG A 83 15.11 32.10 27.65
C ARG A 83 14.75 31.36 28.93
N GLU A 84 15.39 31.74 30.04
CA GLU A 84 15.16 31.07 31.33
C GLU A 84 13.69 31.07 31.76
N GLN A 85 12.94 32.14 31.46
CA GLN A 85 11.52 32.28 31.79
C GLN A 85 10.61 31.29 31.03
N LEU A 86 11.00 30.90 29.82
CA LEU A 86 10.20 30.01 28.96
C LEU A 86 10.66 28.55 29.08
N ARG A 87 11.75 28.28 29.80
CA ARG A 87 12.33 26.95 29.94
C ARG A 87 11.52 26.09 30.92
N GLY A 88 11.46 24.78 30.67
CA GLY A 88 10.76 23.84 31.57
C GLY A 88 9.25 23.81 31.32
N TRP A 89 8.43 24.27 32.27
CA TRP A 89 6.97 24.13 32.20
C TRP A 89 6.34 24.73 30.94
N TRP A 90 6.80 25.90 30.50
CA TRP A 90 6.28 26.53 29.27
C TRP A 90 6.68 25.78 28.00
N GLN A 91 7.86 25.14 27.97
CA GLN A 91 8.24 24.25 26.88
C GLN A 91 7.37 23.00 26.84
N LEU A 92 7.11 22.38 28.00
CA LEU A 92 6.22 21.22 28.09
C LEU A 92 4.77 21.57 27.68
N LEU A 93 4.29 22.74 28.09
CA LEU A 93 2.97 23.23 27.67
C LEU A 93 2.92 23.48 26.16
N ALA A 94 3.92 24.16 25.60
CA ALA A 94 4.00 24.42 24.16
C ALA A 94 4.07 23.10 23.35
N LEU A 95 4.81 22.11 23.87
CA LEU A 95 4.89 20.76 23.29
C LEU A 95 3.53 20.04 23.32
N ALA A 96 2.83 20.09 24.44
CA ALA A 96 1.50 19.50 24.58
C ALA A 96 0.48 20.19 23.65
N VAL A 97 0.53 21.52 23.55
CA VAL A 97 -0.32 22.28 22.61
C VAL A 97 0.02 21.94 21.15
N ALA A 98 1.30 21.85 20.80
CA ALA A 98 1.73 21.48 19.46
C ALA A 98 1.26 20.06 19.09
N GLN A 99 1.45 19.08 19.98
CA GLN A 99 1.04 17.70 19.72
C GLN A 99 -0.48 17.50 19.72
N CYS A 100 -1.17 18.05 20.71
CA CYS A 100 -2.58 17.70 20.96
C CYS A 100 -3.57 18.66 20.31
N ILE A 101 -3.14 19.84 19.85
CA ILE A 101 -4.03 20.85 19.26
C ILE A 101 -3.60 21.16 17.82
N VAL A 102 -2.36 21.63 17.64
CA VAL A 102 -1.90 22.09 16.32
C VAL A 102 -1.73 20.94 15.34
N GLY A 103 -1.16 19.83 15.79
CA GLY A 103 -1.01 18.62 14.97
C GLY A 103 -2.35 18.16 14.41
N PRO A 104 -3.34 17.81 15.26
CA PRO A 104 -4.65 17.36 14.81
C PRO A 104 -5.34 18.33 13.85
N LEU A 105 -5.20 19.65 14.05
CA LEU A 105 -5.75 20.64 13.13
C LEU A 105 -5.17 20.54 11.71
N ILE A 106 -3.89 20.20 11.59
CA ILE A 106 -3.19 20.05 10.30
C ILE A 106 -3.46 18.68 9.67
N ALA A 107 -3.45 17.61 10.45
CA ALA A 107 -3.64 16.25 9.92
C ALA A 107 -5.11 15.85 9.69
N LEU A 108 -6.05 16.49 10.40
CA LEU A 108 -7.49 16.21 10.33
C LEU A 108 -8.26 17.49 9.99
N PRO A 109 -8.00 18.13 8.84
CA PRO A 109 -8.63 19.40 8.49
C PRO A 109 -10.16 19.28 8.33
N HIS A 110 -10.67 18.08 8.04
CA HIS A 110 -12.09 17.82 7.81
C HIS A 110 -12.95 17.84 9.09
N THR A 111 -12.36 17.62 10.27
CA THR A 111 -13.12 17.67 11.55
C THR A 111 -13.07 19.04 12.23
N ALA A 112 -12.24 19.95 11.71
CA ALA A 112 -12.04 21.28 12.28
C ALA A 112 -13.15 22.25 11.85
N ILE A 113 -13.63 23.05 12.80
CA ILE A 113 -14.63 24.09 12.54
C ILE A 113 -13.97 25.19 11.71
N PHE A 114 -14.48 25.43 10.49
CA PHE A 114 -13.89 26.35 9.50
C PHE A 114 -12.41 26.09 9.19
N HIS A 115 -11.94 24.85 9.36
CA HIS A 115 -10.53 24.46 9.18
C HIS A 115 -9.50 25.15 10.11
N VAL A 116 -9.95 25.92 11.10
CA VAL A 116 -9.06 26.72 11.97
C VAL A 116 -9.28 26.45 13.45
N VAL A 117 -10.52 26.14 13.86
CA VAL A 117 -10.85 25.90 15.27
C VAL A 117 -10.98 24.39 15.53
N PRO A 118 -10.22 23.82 16.48
CA PRO A 118 -10.32 22.40 16.78
C PRO A 118 -11.69 22.09 17.39
N SER A 119 -12.39 21.10 16.83
CA SER A 119 -13.60 20.56 17.45
C SER A 119 -13.23 19.50 18.49
N LEU A 120 -14.19 19.09 19.34
CA LEU A 120 -13.98 17.97 20.26
C LEU A 120 -13.66 16.67 19.49
N ALA A 121 -14.22 16.50 18.30
CA ALA A 121 -13.90 15.39 17.39
C ALA A 121 -12.44 15.48 16.92
N THR A 122 -11.96 16.66 16.48
CA THR A 122 -10.56 16.87 16.07
C THR A 122 -9.58 16.49 17.17
N LEU A 123 -9.85 16.86 18.42
CA LEU A 123 -8.98 16.54 19.55
C LEU A 123 -9.01 15.04 19.89
N SER A 124 -10.20 14.43 19.92
CA SER A 124 -10.35 13.00 20.23
C SER A 124 -9.72 12.12 19.15
N GLU A 125 -10.03 12.39 17.88
CA GLU A 125 -9.46 11.67 16.75
C GLU A 125 -7.97 11.93 16.62
N GLY A 126 -7.51 13.16 16.85
CA GLY A 126 -6.09 13.52 16.85
C GLY A 126 -5.28 12.76 17.91
N TRP A 127 -5.85 12.59 19.11
CA TRP A 127 -5.25 11.78 20.16
C TRP A 127 -5.12 10.31 19.73
N HIS A 128 -6.18 9.72 19.18
CA HIS A 128 -6.13 8.35 18.67
C HIS A 128 -5.14 8.22 17.50
N ALA A 129 -5.17 9.15 16.54
CA ALA A 129 -4.32 9.20 15.36
C ALA A 129 -2.83 9.35 15.71
N THR A 130 -2.49 10.03 16.80
CA THR A 130 -1.09 10.13 17.28
C THR A 130 -0.45 8.77 17.48
N PHE A 131 -1.21 7.76 17.93
CA PHE A 131 -0.71 6.41 18.15
C PHE A 131 -1.10 5.45 17.02
N SER A 132 -2.32 5.55 16.49
CA SER A 132 -2.81 4.63 15.46
C SER A 132 -2.16 4.87 14.10
N SER A 133 -1.71 6.10 13.78
CA SER A 133 -1.05 6.41 12.50
C SER A 133 0.21 5.58 12.24
N PHE A 134 0.99 5.26 13.27
CA PHE A 134 2.13 4.35 13.14
C PHE A 134 1.69 2.94 12.73
N LYS A 135 0.60 2.45 13.33
CA LYS A 135 -0.02 1.17 12.93
C LYS A 135 -0.54 1.23 11.50
N LEU A 136 -1.15 2.35 11.09
CA LEU A 136 -1.62 2.55 9.71
C LEU A 136 -0.46 2.48 8.71
N ILE A 137 0.67 3.12 9.00
CA ILE A 137 1.86 3.09 8.12
C ILE A 137 2.40 1.68 7.90
N VAL A 138 2.39 0.87 8.96
CA VAL A 138 2.88 -0.51 8.92
C VAL A 138 1.86 -1.45 8.28
N ALA A 139 0.56 -1.24 8.52
CA ALA A 139 -0.49 -2.17 8.08
C ALA A 139 -1.01 -1.91 6.67
N MET A 140 -0.86 -0.69 6.13
CA MET A 140 -1.34 -0.33 4.80
C MET A 140 -0.22 -0.37 3.76
N THR A 141 -0.58 -0.78 2.55
CA THR A 141 0.31 -0.67 1.40
C THR A 141 0.43 0.81 0.97
N PRO A 142 1.64 1.32 0.71
CA PRO A 142 1.82 2.67 0.15
C PRO A 142 1.24 2.77 -1.27
N PRO A 143 0.79 3.97 -1.68
CA PRO A 143 0.71 5.20 -0.90
C PRO A 143 -0.56 5.33 -0.05
N ILE A 144 -0.39 5.81 1.18
CA ILE A 144 -1.47 5.94 2.18
C ILE A 144 -2.24 7.26 2.00
N GLY A 145 -1.62 8.29 1.42
CA GLY A 145 -2.23 9.61 1.27
C GLY A 145 -2.55 10.28 2.62
N SER A 146 -3.55 11.15 2.65
CA SER A 146 -3.97 11.90 3.84
C SER A 146 -5.17 11.29 4.59
N THR A 147 -5.51 10.03 4.29
CA THR A 147 -6.69 9.37 4.88
C THR A 147 -6.49 9.10 6.38
N THR A 148 -7.56 9.27 7.16
CA THR A 148 -7.69 8.78 8.55
C THR A 148 -6.55 9.27 9.47
N GLY A 149 -6.09 10.52 9.30
CA GLY A 149 -5.08 11.13 10.17
C GLY A 149 -3.67 10.54 10.03
N SER A 150 -3.37 9.86 8.93
CA SER A 150 -2.05 9.27 8.63
C SER A 150 -0.88 10.25 8.81
N LEU A 151 -1.11 11.55 8.55
CA LEU A 151 -0.14 12.63 8.72
C LEU A 151 0.35 12.82 10.17
N MET A 152 -0.37 12.29 11.16
CA MET A 152 0.02 12.35 12.58
C MET A 152 1.33 11.64 12.90
N ALA A 153 1.70 10.60 12.15
CA ALA A 153 2.96 9.92 12.36
C ALA A 153 4.14 10.83 11.98
N VAL A 154 4.14 11.38 10.74
CA VAL A 154 5.17 12.32 10.28
C VAL A 154 5.23 13.55 11.17
N TRP A 155 4.07 14.11 11.54
CA TRP A 155 3.99 15.23 12.47
C TRP A 155 4.71 14.93 13.78
N SER A 156 4.39 13.80 14.41
CA SER A 156 4.93 13.42 15.71
C SER A 156 6.44 13.16 15.61
N ILE A 157 6.89 12.42 14.61
CA ILE A 157 8.32 12.17 14.37
C ILE A 157 9.08 13.49 14.20
N CYS A 158 8.65 14.35 13.26
CA CYS A 158 9.32 15.62 12.96
C CYS A 158 9.33 16.56 14.18
N MET A 159 8.21 16.65 14.89
CA MET A 159 8.07 17.55 16.04
C MET A 159 8.97 17.10 17.19
N TRP A 160 8.89 15.85 17.61
CA TRP A 160 9.70 15.35 18.72
C TRP A 160 11.20 15.30 18.38
N SER A 161 11.57 14.85 17.18
CA SER A 161 12.97 14.82 16.73
C SER A 161 13.56 16.24 16.67
N SER A 162 12.82 17.24 16.18
CA SER A 162 13.30 18.62 16.11
C SER A 162 13.41 19.30 17.48
N VAL A 163 12.49 19.04 18.42
CA VAL A 163 12.59 19.54 19.81
C VAL A 163 13.81 18.94 20.50
N LEU A 164 13.98 17.62 20.43
CA LEU A 164 15.09 16.92 21.09
C LEU A 164 16.44 17.31 20.46
N ALA A 165 16.57 17.21 19.14
CA ALA A 165 17.80 17.57 18.43
C ALA A 165 18.15 19.05 18.61
N GLY A 166 17.15 19.95 18.52
CA GLY A 166 17.33 21.38 18.72
C GLY A 166 17.78 21.73 20.14
N THR A 167 17.23 21.07 21.16
CA THR A 167 17.60 21.30 22.57
C THR A 167 19.07 20.96 22.83
N PHE A 168 19.57 19.84 22.28
CA PHE A 168 21.00 19.48 22.39
C PHE A 168 21.91 20.34 21.49
N ALA A 169 21.39 20.89 20.39
CA ALA A 169 22.16 21.72 19.48
C ALA A 169 22.47 23.12 20.04
N ILE A 170 21.61 23.61 20.93
CA ILE A 170 21.76 24.90 21.63
C ILE A 170 22.53 24.74 22.95
N PHE A 171 22.82 23.51 23.38
CA PHE A 171 23.47 23.27 24.66
C PHE A 171 24.82 24.01 24.77
N PRO A 172 25.16 24.61 25.93
CA PRO A 172 26.36 25.45 26.07
C PRO A 172 27.66 24.74 25.75
N ASN A 173 27.74 23.44 26.06
CA ASN A 173 28.90 22.62 25.75
C ASN A 173 28.76 22.04 24.32
N PRO A 174 29.67 22.37 23.39
CA PRO A 174 29.54 21.99 21.98
C PRO A 174 29.61 20.48 21.75
N ARG A 175 30.12 19.68 22.69
CA ARG A 175 30.19 18.22 22.54
C ARG A 175 28.82 17.55 22.53
N PHE A 176 27.82 18.15 23.16
CA PHE A 176 26.46 17.59 23.18
C PHE A 176 25.76 17.65 21.81
N CYS A 177 26.31 18.35 20.82
CA CYS A 177 25.77 18.31 19.45
C CYS A 177 25.80 16.89 18.85
N ILE A 178 26.64 15.99 19.36
CA ILE A 178 26.63 14.56 18.98
C ILE A 178 25.27 13.94 19.27
N LEU A 179 24.61 14.31 20.37
CA LEU A 179 23.27 13.77 20.68
C LEU A 179 22.24 14.22 19.64
N SER A 180 22.32 15.45 19.13
CA SER A 180 21.47 15.90 18.02
C SER A 180 21.70 15.08 16.75
N VAL A 181 22.96 14.72 16.46
CA VAL A 181 23.30 13.84 15.33
C VAL A 181 22.75 12.44 15.53
N VAL A 182 22.89 11.87 16.73
CA VAL A 182 22.35 10.55 17.08
C VAL A 182 20.82 10.55 16.91
N ILE A 183 20.13 11.61 17.34
CA ILE A 183 18.69 11.76 17.13
C ILE A 183 18.35 11.81 15.63
N GLY A 184 19.08 12.59 14.83
CA GLY A 184 18.86 12.65 13.39
C GLY A 184 19.11 11.34 12.66
N ILE A 185 20.11 10.56 13.08
CA ILE A 185 20.37 9.22 12.54
C ILE A 185 19.27 8.25 12.96
N ALA A 186 18.85 8.28 14.23
CA ALA A 186 17.75 7.45 14.73
C ALA A 186 16.43 7.77 14.02
N ASP A 187 16.16 9.04 13.75
CA ASP A 187 15.02 9.54 12.98
C ASP A 187 15.04 9.01 11.55
N CYS A 188 16.19 9.12 10.87
CA CYS A 188 16.38 8.54 9.54
C CYS A 188 16.21 7.01 9.54
N ALA A 189 16.73 6.31 10.56
CA ALA A 189 16.60 4.86 10.68
C ALA A 189 15.14 4.45 10.93
N LEU A 190 14.42 5.15 11.79
CA LEU A 190 12.99 4.93 12.03
C LEU A 190 12.18 5.13 10.75
N CYS A 191 12.41 6.23 10.04
CA CYS A 191 11.74 6.50 8.76
C CYS A 191 12.16 5.50 7.67
N ALA A 192 13.38 4.96 7.74
CA ALA A 192 13.80 3.87 6.87
C ALA A 192 13.08 2.55 7.20
N LEU A 193 12.83 2.23 8.47
CA LEU A 193 12.05 1.04 8.84
C LEU A 193 10.56 1.18 8.43
N LEU A 194 10.03 2.40 8.47
CA LEU A 194 8.64 2.72 8.12
C LEU A 194 8.43 3.02 6.63
N GLY A 195 9.49 3.17 5.84
CA GLY A 195 9.43 3.56 4.42
C GLY A 195 9.01 2.43 3.46
N THR A 196 9.33 2.60 2.17
CA THR A 196 9.01 1.63 1.10
C THR A 196 10.29 0.97 0.53
N GLN A 197 10.18 -0.06 -0.32
CA GLN A 197 11.35 -0.73 -0.94
C GLN A 197 11.95 0.07 -2.13
N ASN A 198 11.13 0.73 -2.94
CA ASN A 198 11.54 1.27 -4.25
C ASN A 198 11.60 2.80 -4.30
N ALA A 199 12.69 3.44 -3.84
CA ALA A 199 12.84 4.85 -4.20
C ALA A 199 14.26 5.25 -4.60
N SER A 200 14.28 5.80 -5.82
CA SER A 200 15.42 6.33 -6.54
C SER A 200 16.11 7.50 -5.82
N HIS A 201 15.39 8.24 -4.97
CA HIS A 201 15.91 9.46 -4.32
C HIS A 201 16.70 9.21 -3.02
N ARG A 202 16.77 7.96 -2.53
CA ARG A 202 17.26 7.66 -1.16
C ARG A 202 18.77 7.74 -1.01
N THR A 203 19.51 7.27 -2.01
CA THR A 203 20.98 7.36 -2.00
C THR A 203 21.41 8.83 -1.97
N LEU A 204 20.72 9.68 -2.74
CA LEU A 204 20.92 11.13 -2.74
C LEU A 204 20.63 11.74 -1.36
N LEU A 205 19.49 11.40 -0.73
CA LEU A 205 19.10 11.92 0.58
C LEU A 205 20.05 11.50 1.69
N GLY A 206 20.48 10.23 1.71
CA GLY A 206 21.44 9.73 2.69
C GLY A 206 22.81 10.39 2.58
N VAL A 207 23.30 10.59 1.34
CA VAL A 207 24.56 11.31 1.08
C VAL A 207 24.44 12.77 1.49
N ALA A 208 23.34 13.45 1.16
CA ALA A 208 23.10 14.83 1.56
C ALA A 208 23.05 14.99 3.09
N LEU A 209 22.38 14.06 3.80
CA LEU A 209 22.32 14.03 5.25
C LEU A 209 23.73 13.86 5.87
N ALA A 210 24.52 12.92 5.36
CA ALA A 210 25.87 12.67 5.84
C ALA A 210 26.78 13.90 5.67
N ILE A 211 26.74 14.55 4.51
CA ILE A 211 27.50 15.78 4.23
C ILE A 211 27.09 16.90 5.18
N LEU A 212 25.78 17.09 5.39
CA LEU A 212 25.26 18.13 6.27
C LEU A 212 25.73 17.92 7.72
N ILE A 213 25.67 16.68 8.22
CA ILE A 213 26.16 16.32 9.56
C ILE A 213 27.67 16.58 9.70
N LEU A 214 28.46 16.12 8.73
CA LEU A 214 29.92 16.31 8.74
C LEU A 214 30.30 17.79 8.71
N TRP A 215 29.66 18.56 7.84
CA TRP A 215 29.86 20.00 7.74
C TRP A 215 29.52 20.70 9.06
N TRP A 216 28.38 20.35 9.66
CA TRP A 216 27.92 20.95 10.90
C TRP A 216 28.82 20.65 12.10
N LEU A 217 29.24 19.38 12.27
CA LEU A 217 30.17 18.99 13.33
C LEU A 217 31.52 19.69 13.19
N SER A 218 32.04 19.74 11.96
CA SER A 218 33.31 20.41 11.66
C SER A 218 33.25 21.90 11.98
N TRP A 219 32.12 22.56 11.67
CA TRP A 219 31.89 23.96 12.01
C TRP A 219 31.72 24.18 13.51
N ARG A 220 30.89 23.37 14.19
CA ARG A 220 30.58 23.51 15.60
C ARG A 220 31.77 23.25 16.51
N TRP A 221 32.69 22.38 16.09
CA TRP A 221 33.93 22.09 16.81
C TRP A 221 35.11 22.98 16.40
N GLN A 222 34.88 23.98 15.55
CA GLN A 222 35.90 24.90 15.04
C GLN A 222 37.08 24.19 14.34
N LEU A 223 36.80 23.04 13.70
CA LEU A 223 37.78 22.29 12.90
C LEU A 223 37.92 22.84 11.47
N LEU A 224 37.01 23.72 11.05
CA LEU A 224 37.06 24.37 9.74
C LEU A 224 38.07 25.53 9.73
N GLU A 225 39.21 25.29 9.10
CA GLU A 225 40.17 26.35 8.75
C GLU A 225 39.72 27.07 7.46
N TYR A 226 39.42 28.37 7.56
CA TYR A 226 38.93 29.17 6.43
C TYR A 226 39.93 29.27 5.26
N SER A 227 41.22 29.03 5.52
CA SER A 227 42.29 29.02 4.50
C SER A 227 42.19 27.85 3.52
N HIS A 228 41.47 26.78 3.85
CA HIS A 228 41.44 25.52 3.09
C HIS A 228 40.02 25.11 2.64
N LEU A 229 39.10 26.08 2.49
CA LEU A 229 37.72 25.80 2.09
C LEU A 229 37.60 25.10 0.71
N LEU A 230 38.47 25.43 -0.24
CA LEU A 230 38.49 24.82 -1.57
C LEU A 230 38.85 23.33 -1.53
N SER A 231 39.84 22.94 -0.72
CA SER A 231 40.22 21.52 -0.60
C SER A 231 39.18 20.75 0.20
N ALA A 232 38.63 21.32 1.27
CA ALA A 232 37.58 20.69 2.06
C ALA A 232 36.30 20.42 1.24
N THR A 233 35.89 21.39 0.42
CA THR A 233 34.74 21.23 -0.49
C THR A 233 35.00 20.19 -1.58
N LEU A 234 36.20 20.17 -2.16
CA LEU A 234 36.60 19.16 -3.15
C LEU A 234 36.59 17.74 -2.56
N ILE A 235 37.11 17.57 -1.34
CA ILE A 235 37.12 16.28 -0.64
C ILE A 235 35.70 15.81 -0.33
N LEU A 236 34.83 16.69 0.16
CA LEU A 236 33.42 16.38 0.40
C LEU A 236 32.69 15.97 -0.89
N LEU A 237 32.94 16.67 -1.99
CA LEU A 237 32.34 16.35 -3.28
C LEU A 237 32.83 15.00 -3.80
N LEU A 238 34.13 14.72 -3.72
CA LEU A 238 34.70 13.43 -4.09
C LEU A 238 34.13 12.30 -3.24
N ALA A 239 34.06 12.49 -1.93
CA ALA A 239 33.47 11.52 -1.00
C ALA A 239 31.99 11.26 -1.32
N ALA A 240 31.23 12.31 -1.67
CA ALA A 240 29.82 12.21 -2.07
C ALA A 240 29.66 11.37 -3.34
N VAL A 241 30.49 11.61 -4.37
CA VAL A 241 30.45 10.86 -5.64
C VAL A 241 30.80 9.39 -5.41
N ILE A 242 31.84 9.11 -4.62
CA ILE A 242 32.25 7.73 -4.29
C ILE A 242 31.15 7.03 -3.49
N ALA A 243 30.61 7.67 -2.46
CA ALA A 243 29.54 7.11 -1.64
C ALA A 243 28.28 6.84 -2.46
N PHE A 244 27.87 7.78 -3.32
CA PHE A 244 26.72 7.60 -4.21
C PHE A 244 26.93 6.44 -5.18
N GLY A 245 28.10 6.37 -5.83
CA GLY A 245 28.45 5.28 -6.75
C GLY A 245 28.44 3.92 -6.06
N TYR A 246 29.09 3.82 -4.90
CA TYR A 246 29.13 2.58 -4.13
C TYR A 246 27.73 2.15 -3.67
N CYS A 247 26.99 3.03 -2.98
CA CYS A 247 25.66 2.72 -2.47
C CYS A 247 24.63 2.40 -3.57
N SER A 248 24.82 2.91 -4.80
CA SER A 248 23.94 2.59 -5.92
C SER A 248 24.19 1.17 -6.50
N THR A 249 25.37 0.59 -6.25
CA THR A 249 25.73 -0.76 -6.74
C THR A 249 25.46 -1.87 -5.74
N VAL A 250 25.41 -1.57 -4.43
CA VAL A 250 25.22 -2.61 -3.40
C VAL A 250 23.73 -2.92 -3.23
N HIS A 251 23.32 -4.13 -3.57
CA HIS A 251 21.97 -4.64 -3.30
C HIS A 251 21.90 -5.22 -1.89
N VAL A 252 21.60 -4.39 -0.90
CA VAL A 252 21.31 -4.85 0.48
C VAL A 252 19.80 -5.06 0.61
N GLN A 253 19.38 -6.23 1.09
CA GLN A 253 18.00 -6.47 1.51
C GLN A 253 17.69 -5.55 2.69
N ARG A 254 16.83 -4.56 2.45
CA ARG A 254 16.37 -3.64 3.48
C ARG A 254 15.31 -4.32 4.34
N VAL A 255 15.45 -4.17 5.64
CA VAL A 255 14.39 -4.55 6.59
C VAL A 255 13.36 -3.43 6.63
N ILE A 256 12.11 -3.77 6.32
CA ILE A 256 10.98 -2.85 6.38
C ILE A 256 9.94 -3.47 7.31
N LEU A 257 9.42 -2.68 8.25
CA LEU A 257 8.58 -3.21 9.33
C LEU A 257 7.24 -3.76 8.83
N ARG A 258 6.67 -3.20 7.75
CA ARG A 258 5.43 -3.67 7.12
C ARG A 258 5.57 -5.06 6.48
N ASP A 259 6.76 -5.45 6.06
CA ASP A 259 6.99 -6.75 5.40
C ASP A 259 6.89 -7.91 6.41
N TYR A 260 6.97 -7.61 7.71
CA TYR A 260 6.84 -8.56 8.82
C TYR A 260 5.53 -8.39 9.58
N TYR A 261 4.57 -7.62 9.03
CA TYR A 261 3.27 -7.44 9.65
C TYR A 261 2.26 -8.40 9.04
N ASP A 262 1.83 -9.39 9.83
CA ASP A 262 0.75 -10.28 9.44
C ASP A 262 -0.61 -9.58 9.59
N PRO A 263 -1.39 -9.44 8.51
CA PRO A 263 -2.73 -8.89 8.59
C PRO A 263 -3.61 -9.77 9.51
N PRO A 264 -4.47 -9.18 10.35
CA PRO A 264 -5.34 -9.95 11.25
C PRO A 264 -6.48 -10.69 10.52
N LEU A 265 -6.62 -10.52 9.20
CA LEU A 265 -7.70 -11.12 8.42
C LEU A 265 -7.36 -12.55 8.02
N SER A 266 -7.91 -13.53 8.74
CA SER A 266 -7.83 -14.95 8.36
C SER A 266 -9.09 -15.37 7.62
N LEU A 267 -8.96 -15.65 6.32
CA LEU A 267 -10.10 -15.95 5.45
C LEU A 267 -10.60 -17.40 5.56
N GLN A 268 -9.87 -18.28 6.22
CA GLN A 268 -10.28 -19.67 6.43
C GLN A 268 -11.46 -19.82 7.39
N GLN A 269 -11.80 -18.78 8.16
CA GLN A 269 -12.99 -18.76 9.01
C GLN A 269 -14.29 -18.56 8.21
N TYR A 270 -14.18 -18.18 6.94
CA TYR A 270 -15.31 -17.96 6.05
C TYR A 270 -15.60 -19.23 5.24
N SER A 271 -16.85 -19.38 4.81
CA SER A 271 -17.25 -20.47 3.92
C SER A 271 -16.62 -20.31 2.54
N SER A 272 -16.37 -21.42 1.84
CA SER A 272 -15.87 -21.42 0.47
C SER A 272 -16.74 -20.51 -0.41
N PRO A 273 -16.17 -19.51 -1.11
CA PRO A 273 -16.92 -18.64 -1.99
C PRO A 273 -17.64 -19.44 -3.09
N LEU A 274 -17.00 -20.46 -3.63
CA LEU A 274 -17.56 -21.31 -4.68
C LEU A 274 -18.84 -22.02 -4.24
N ALA A 275 -18.94 -22.43 -2.98
CA ALA A 275 -20.13 -23.07 -2.43
C ALA A 275 -21.37 -22.14 -2.42
N ALA A 276 -21.18 -20.83 -2.47
CA ALA A 276 -22.26 -19.85 -2.52
C ALA A 276 -22.86 -19.66 -3.93
N MET A 277 -22.18 -20.13 -5.00
CA MET A 277 -22.60 -19.91 -6.40
C MET A 277 -24.07 -20.32 -6.64
N ARG A 278 -24.46 -21.48 -6.11
CA ARG A 278 -25.80 -22.03 -6.33
C ARG A 278 -26.91 -21.24 -5.64
N ALA A 279 -26.59 -20.55 -4.54
CA ALA A 279 -27.54 -19.67 -3.86
C ALA A 279 -27.91 -18.48 -4.75
N TYR A 280 -26.93 -17.86 -5.43
CA TYR A 280 -27.18 -16.77 -6.40
C TYR A 280 -28.12 -17.22 -7.52
N ILE A 281 -27.88 -18.40 -8.10
CA ILE A 281 -28.72 -18.92 -9.19
C ILE A 281 -30.12 -19.26 -8.71
N LYS A 282 -30.26 -19.84 -7.51
CA LYS A 282 -31.56 -20.28 -6.97
C LYS A 282 -32.43 -19.12 -6.50
N GLU A 283 -31.84 -18.14 -5.82
CA GLU A 283 -32.57 -17.07 -5.11
C GLU A 283 -32.63 -15.77 -5.93
N HIS A 284 -31.64 -15.54 -6.80
CA HIS A 284 -31.44 -14.28 -7.50
C HIS A 284 -31.29 -14.41 -9.02
N LYS A 285 -31.83 -15.49 -9.63
CA LYS A 285 -31.68 -15.78 -11.07
C LYS A 285 -31.97 -14.58 -11.99
N GLU A 286 -33.08 -13.89 -11.75
CA GLU A 286 -33.55 -12.76 -12.55
C GLU A 286 -33.49 -11.44 -11.78
N HIS A 287 -32.90 -11.41 -10.59
CA HIS A 287 -32.73 -10.21 -9.82
C HIS A 287 -31.41 -9.54 -10.20
N ASP A 288 -31.46 -8.23 -10.43
CA ASP A 288 -30.26 -7.41 -10.61
C ASP A 288 -29.41 -7.46 -9.33
N LEU A 289 -28.15 -7.87 -9.47
CA LEU A 289 -27.21 -7.99 -8.36
C LEU A 289 -26.13 -6.91 -8.43
N LEU A 290 -25.68 -6.60 -9.64
CA LEU A 290 -24.61 -5.64 -9.89
C LEU A 290 -24.87 -4.88 -11.18
N THR A 291 -24.86 -3.56 -11.12
CA THR A 291 -24.81 -2.70 -12.31
C THR A 291 -23.45 -2.05 -12.41
N VAL A 292 -22.87 -2.07 -13.60
CA VAL A 292 -21.55 -1.49 -13.86
C VAL A 292 -21.64 -0.52 -15.04
N HIS A 293 -21.17 0.69 -14.83
CA HIS A 293 -21.05 1.73 -15.85
C HIS A 293 -19.59 1.88 -16.29
N ASN A 294 -19.38 2.16 -17.57
CA ASN A 294 -18.06 2.33 -18.22
C ASN A 294 -17.14 1.10 -18.14
N LEU A 295 -17.70 -0.09 -17.92
CA LEU A 295 -16.96 -1.33 -18.06
C LEU A 295 -16.71 -1.63 -19.55
N PRO A 296 -15.48 -1.99 -19.95
CA PRO A 296 -15.21 -2.47 -21.30
C PRO A 296 -16.12 -3.63 -21.69
N ALA A 297 -16.61 -3.60 -22.93
CA ALA A 297 -17.63 -4.54 -23.38
C ALA A 297 -17.15 -5.98 -23.29
N GLY A 298 -18.01 -6.88 -22.78
CA GLY A 298 -17.69 -8.30 -22.64
C GLY A 298 -16.75 -8.65 -21.48
N ALA A 299 -16.29 -7.67 -20.68
CA ALA A 299 -15.44 -7.94 -19.53
C ALA A 299 -16.20 -8.69 -18.42
N SER A 300 -15.52 -9.67 -17.81
CA SER A 300 -16.00 -10.37 -16.61
C SER A 300 -15.73 -9.56 -15.35
N VAL A 301 -16.58 -9.72 -14.34
CA VAL A 301 -16.38 -9.15 -13.00
C VAL A 301 -16.08 -10.28 -12.03
N ARG A 302 -14.90 -10.25 -11.40
CA ARG A 302 -14.46 -11.21 -10.40
C ARG A 302 -15.03 -10.87 -9.02
N LEU A 303 -15.41 -11.90 -8.26
CA LEU A 303 -15.75 -11.81 -6.84
C LEU A 303 -14.65 -12.43 -5.98
N ALA A 304 -14.30 -13.68 -6.24
CA ALA A 304 -13.36 -14.42 -5.40
C ALA A 304 -12.47 -15.34 -6.24
N VAL A 305 -11.25 -15.57 -5.75
CA VAL A 305 -10.24 -16.45 -6.37
C VAL A 305 -9.78 -17.47 -5.35
N MET A 306 -9.77 -18.73 -5.75
CA MET A 306 -9.42 -19.87 -4.90
C MET A 306 -8.33 -20.68 -5.57
N ASP A 307 -7.23 -20.89 -4.86
CA ASP A 307 -6.03 -21.60 -5.35
C ASP A 307 -5.67 -22.85 -4.52
N CYS A 308 -6.41 -23.09 -3.44
CA CYS A 308 -6.23 -24.24 -2.55
C CYS A 308 -7.40 -25.21 -2.69
N TYR A 309 -7.09 -26.50 -2.74
CA TYR A 309 -8.09 -27.56 -2.73
C TYR A 309 -7.72 -28.62 -1.69
N ASP A 310 -8.64 -28.86 -0.75
CA ASP A 310 -8.43 -29.74 0.41
C ASP A 310 -9.03 -31.16 0.23
N GLY A 311 -9.52 -31.48 -0.97
CA GLY A 311 -10.26 -32.71 -1.28
C GLY A 311 -11.78 -32.56 -1.18
N ASN A 312 -12.27 -31.51 -0.53
CA ASN A 312 -13.72 -31.26 -0.37
C ASN A 312 -14.14 -29.93 -0.95
N VAL A 313 -13.35 -28.87 -0.75
CA VAL A 313 -13.68 -27.51 -1.16
C VAL A 313 -12.50 -26.76 -1.77
N TRP A 314 -12.82 -25.85 -2.69
CA TRP A 314 -11.90 -24.80 -3.12
C TRP A 314 -11.91 -23.66 -2.10
N ASN A 315 -10.73 -23.28 -1.63
CA ASN A 315 -10.53 -22.22 -0.64
C ASN A 315 -9.29 -21.38 -1.00
N LEU A 316 -9.02 -20.36 -0.19
CA LEU A 316 -7.85 -19.50 -0.32
C LEU A 316 -6.69 -20.08 0.50
N THR A 317 -5.48 -20.06 -0.07
CA THR A 317 -4.25 -20.51 0.61
C THR A 317 -3.90 -19.60 1.80
N ASP A 318 -3.27 -20.13 2.85
CA ASP A 318 -2.81 -19.32 3.99
C ASP A 318 -1.85 -18.20 3.53
N GLY A 319 -1.98 -17.03 4.12
CA GLY A 319 -1.38 -15.78 3.65
C GLY A 319 0.12 -15.64 3.88
N GLN A 320 0.87 -16.74 4.05
CA GLN A 320 2.31 -16.66 4.38
C GLN A 320 3.23 -16.46 3.16
N SER A 321 2.74 -16.72 1.95
CA SER A 321 3.46 -16.46 0.69
C SER A 321 2.86 -15.26 -0.03
N HIS A 322 3.68 -14.34 -0.54
CA HIS A 322 3.22 -13.14 -1.26
C HIS A 322 2.41 -13.44 -2.54
N ALA A 323 2.51 -14.66 -3.09
CA ALA A 323 1.74 -15.14 -4.23
C ALA A 323 0.42 -15.84 -3.86
N SER A 324 0.13 -15.99 -2.56
CA SER A 324 -1.04 -16.72 -2.05
C SER A 324 -2.34 -15.96 -2.31
N SER A 325 -3.40 -16.66 -2.73
CA SER A 325 -4.74 -16.06 -2.87
C SER A 325 -5.32 -15.57 -1.55
N GLY A 326 -4.83 -16.01 -0.37
CA GLY A 326 -5.33 -15.55 0.94
C GLY A 326 -4.55 -14.38 1.56
N HIS A 327 -3.51 -13.85 0.91
CA HIS A 327 -2.76 -12.70 1.43
C HIS A 327 -3.43 -11.37 1.08
N TYR A 328 -4.43 -10.98 1.88
CA TYR A 328 -5.14 -9.71 1.73
C TYR A 328 -4.52 -8.63 2.61
N VAL A 329 -4.07 -7.55 1.99
CA VAL A 329 -3.48 -6.41 2.67
C VAL A 329 -4.38 -5.20 2.54
N ARG A 330 -4.39 -4.34 3.56
CA ARG A 330 -5.18 -3.11 3.51
C ARG A 330 -4.62 -2.21 2.40
N ALA A 331 -5.47 -1.89 1.42
CA ALA A 331 -5.06 -1.05 0.30
C ALA A 331 -4.94 0.40 0.76
N GLY A 332 -3.89 1.09 0.27
CA GLY A 332 -3.79 2.53 0.37
C GLY A 332 -4.74 3.24 -0.60
N THR A 333 -4.49 4.53 -0.82
CA THR A 333 -5.25 5.33 -1.81
C THR A 333 -4.98 4.93 -3.26
N THR A 334 -3.85 4.27 -3.50
CA THR A 334 -3.45 3.73 -4.81
C THR A 334 -2.88 2.35 -4.58
N ILE A 335 -3.14 1.46 -5.53
CA ILE A 335 -2.61 0.10 -5.59
C ILE A 335 -1.58 0.09 -6.71
N THR A 336 -0.32 -0.13 -6.36
CA THR A 336 0.74 -0.28 -7.38
C THR A 336 0.55 -1.61 -8.11
N PRO A 337 0.46 -1.62 -9.46
CA PRO A 337 0.44 -2.84 -10.26
C PRO A 337 1.69 -3.69 -10.03
N THR A 338 1.57 -4.99 -10.26
CA THR A 338 2.73 -5.90 -10.32
C THR A 338 3.45 -5.74 -11.66
N GLU A 339 4.77 -5.98 -11.72
CA GLU A 339 5.58 -5.87 -12.95
C GLU A 339 5.09 -6.76 -14.09
N GLU A 340 4.33 -7.83 -13.80
CA GLU A 340 3.75 -8.73 -14.79
C GLU A 340 2.47 -8.19 -15.43
N GLN A 341 1.92 -7.06 -14.95
CA GLN A 341 0.63 -6.50 -15.40
C GLN A 341 0.77 -5.43 -16.49
N HIS A 342 1.89 -5.39 -17.22
CA HIS A 342 2.11 -4.41 -18.29
C HIS A 342 1.46 -4.85 -19.61
N GLY A 343 0.67 -3.96 -20.23
CA GLY A 343 0.10 -4.17 -21.57
C GLY A 343 -1.42 -4.37 -21.64
N GLY A 344 -2.13 -4.14 -20.54
CA GLY A 344 -3.60 -4.18 -20.49
C GLY A 344 -4.29 -2.88 -20.93
N GLU A 345 -5.60 -2.95 -21.18
CA GLU A 345 -6.45 -1.78 -21.41
C GLU A 345 -6.75 -1.11 -20.07
N ILE A 346 -6.44 0.19 -19.94
CA ILE A 346 -6.79 0.98 -18.76
C ILE A 346 -8.28 1.31 -18.84
N PHE A 347 -9.01 1.06 -17.74
CA PHE A 347 -10.41 1.40 -17.64
C PHE A 347 -10.72 2.10 -16.31
N GLN A 348 -11.84 2.83 -16.31
CA GLN A 348 -12.46 3.34 -15.11
C GLN A 348 -13.94 3.01 -15.16
N ALA A 349 -14.41 2.23 -14.19
CA ALA A 349 -15.79 1.78 -14.12
C ALA A 349 -16.41 2.09 -12.75
N SER A 350 -17.71 2.39 -12.75
CA SER A 350 -18.49 2.61 -11.53
C SER A 350 -19.42 1.43 -11.30
N PHE A 351 -19.40 0.90 -10.09
CA PHE A 351 -20.14 -0.29 -9.68
C PHE A 351 -21.20 0.11 -8.67
N THR A 352 -22.40 -0.43 -8.84
CA THR A 352 -23.51 -0.28 -7.90
C THR A 352 -24.03 -1.66 -7.52
N VAL A 353 -23.93 -1.98 -6.22
CA VAL A 353 -24.38 -3.25 -5.65
C VAL A 353 -25.86 -3.18 -5.32
N HIS A 354 -26.62 -4.19 -5.70
CA HIS A 354 -28.06 -4.32 -5.42
C HIS A 354 -28.34 -5.36 -4.32
N ASP A 355 -29.61 -5.54 -3.96
CA ASP A 355 -29.98 -6.55 -2.94
C ASP A 355 -29.73 -7.98 -3.44
N GLY A 356 -29.38 -8.87 -2.53
CA GLY A 356 -28.99 -10.26 -2.84
C GLY A 356 -27.49 -10.51 -2.87
N MET A 357 -26.67 -9.45 -2.95
CA MET A 357 -25.23 -9.53 -2.70
C MET A 357 -24.93 -9.16 -1.24
N ARG A 358 -24.71 -10.17 -0.38
CA ARG A 358 -24.44 -9.99 1.06
C ARG A 358 -23.15 -10.68 1.50
N ASP A 359 -22.14 -10.58 0.65
CA ASP A 359 -20.85 -11.23 0.88
C ASP A 359 -19.79 -10.23 1.38
N TYR A 360 -18.58 -10.70 1.58
CA TYR A 360 -17.43 -9.87 1.92
C TYR A 360 -16.59 -9.54 0.67
N TRP A 361 -16.82 -10.25 -0.43
CA TRP A 361 -16.10 -10.10 -1.69
C TRP A 361 -16.57 -8.87 -2.46
N LEU A 362 -15.64 -7.96 -2.77
CA LEU A 362 -15.91 -6.78 -3.58
C LEU A 362 -15.79 -7.14 -5.07
N PRO A 363 -16.83 -6.92 -5.89
CA PRO A 363 -16.74 -7.15 -7.33
C PRO A 363 -15.68 -6.25 -8.00
N LEU A 364 -14.74 -6.82 -8.72
CA LEU A 364 -13.69 -6.08 -9.45
C LEU A 364 -13.49 -6.69 -10.83
N ALA A 365 -13.26 -5.88 -11.85
CA ALA A 365 -13.12 -6.37 -13.21
C ALA A 365 -11.67 -6.69 -13.60
N GLY A 366 -10.69 -5.96 -13.05
CA GLY A 366 -9.30 -6.06 -13.49
C GLY A 366 -8.28 -5.99 -12.37
N ALA A 367 -7.04 -5.71 -12.76
CA ALA A 367 -5.99 -5.35 -11.82
C ALA A 367 -6.23 -3.91 -11.34
N ALA A 368 -6.88 -3.78 -10.19
CA ALA A 368 -7.23 -2.48 -9.63
C ALA A 368 -5.96 -1.68 -9.28
N THR A 369 -5.89 -0.44 -9.78
CA THR A 369 -4.91 0.57 -9.36
C THR A 369 -5.50 1.56 -8.36
N GLN A 370 -6.83 1.70 -8.34
CA GLN A 370 -7.54 2.52 -7.37
C GLN A 370 -8.95 1.96 -7.18
N VAL A 371 -9.40 1.92 -5.93
CA VAL A 371 -10.80 1.66 -5.58
C VAL A 371 -11.27 2.80 -4.69
N ALA A 372 -12.27 3.55 -5.16
CA ALA A 372 -12.81 4.70 -4.44
C ALA A 372 -14.30 4.49 -4.15
N PHE A 373 -14.62 4.37 -2.87
CA PHE A 373 -16.01 4.24 -2.38
C PHE A 373 -16.71 5.59 -2.40
N GLU A 374 -17.97 5.61 -2.84
CA GLU A 374 -18.80 6.81 -2.84
C GLU A 374 -19.41 7.05 -1.45
N GLY A 375 -19.38 8.30 -0.98
CA GLY A 375 -19.85 8.69 0.35
C GLY A 375 -18.73 8.94 1.36
N GLU A 376 -18.66 10.16 1.93
CA GLU A 376 -17.54 10.59 2.80
C GLU A 376 -17.33 9.72 4.06
N HIS A 377 -18.36 9.01 4.50
CA HIS A 377 -18.39 8.25 5.76
C HIS A 377 -18.70 6.76 5.57
N ASP A 378 -18.56 6.22 4.35
CA ASP A 378 -18.74 4.78 4.16
C ASP A 378 -17.60 4.01 4.86
N ARG A 379 -17.98 3.13 5.79
CA ARG A 379 -17.05 2.28 6.56
C ARG A 379 -16.25 1.35 5.64
N SER A 380 -16.79 1.02 4.47
CA SER A 380 -16.16 0.18 3.46
C SER A 380 -14.80 0.73 3.01
N ARG A 381 -14.62 2.06 3.04
CA ARG A 381 -13.33 2.70 2.73
C ARG A 381 -12.23 2.32 3.72
N ASP A 382 -12.57 2.22 4.99
CA ASP A 382 -11.60 1.85 6.02
C ASP A 382 -11.41 0.33 6.11
N ASP A 383 -12.39 -0.45 5.66
CA ASP A 383 -12.45 -1.91 5.80
C ASP A 383 -12.10 -2.68 4.52
N PHE A 384 -11.51 -2.01 3.51
CA PHE A 384 -11.12 -2.59 2.23
C PHE A 384 -9.71 -3.20 2.25
N PHE A 385 -9.62 -4.46 1.82
CA PHE A 385 -8.40 -5.22 1.63
C PHE A 385 -8.31 -5.73 0.20
N TYR A 386 -7.10 -5.77 -0.34
CA TYR A 386 -6.84 -6.19 -1.71
C TYR A 386 -5.74 -7.25 -1.76
N ASN A 387 -5.93 -8.24 -2.62
CA ASN A 387 -4.92 -9.23 -2.99
C ASN A 387 -4.46 -8.95 -4.42
N LYS A 388 -3.18 -8.54 -4.56
CA LYS A 388 -2.60 -8.18 -5.86
C LYS A 388 -2.46 -9.38 -6.82
N PRO A 389 -1.83 -10.51 -6.44
CA PRO A 389 -1.77 -11.68 -7.33
C PRO A 389 -3.13 -12.19 -7.81
N ALA A 390 -4.15 -12.13 -6.95
CA ALA A 390 -5.50 -12.61 -7.26
C ALA A 390 -6.38 -11.58 -7.96
N ASN A 391 -5.98 -10.30 -8.02
CA ASN A 391 -6.82 -9.19 -8.45
C ASN A 391 -8.21 -9.20 -7.80
N SER A 392 -8.24 -9.38 -6.49
CA SER A 392 -9.46 -9.64 -5.71
C SER A 392 -9.52 -8.73 -4.49
N GLY A 393 -10.74 -8.27 -4.15
CA GLY A 393 -11.00 -7.32 -3.08
C GLY A 393 -11.96 -7.87 -2.03
N ILE A 394 -11.76 -7.48 -0.77
CA ILE A 394 -12.64 -7.81 0.35
C ILE A 394 -12.97 -6.55 1.13
N VAL A 395 -14.22 -6.41 1.55
CA VAL A 395 -14.66 -5.41 2.52
C VAL A 395 -15.11 -6.14 3.79
N THR A 396 -14.38 -5.99 4.90
CA THR A 396 -14.66 -6.76 6.13
C THR A 396 -15.96 -6.38 6.83
N SER A 397 -16.50 -5.19 6.54
CA SER A 397 -17.84 -4.80 6.98
C SER A 397 -18.98 -5.46 6.18
N GLY A 398 -18.65 -6.16 5.10
CA GLY A 398 -19.59 -6.73 4.13
C GLY A 398 -20.07 -5.70 3.11
N ILE A 399 -20.44 -6.18 1.92
CA ILE A 399 -21.13 -5.38 0.90
C ILE A 399 -22.63 -5.34 1.18
N HIS A 400 -23.28 -4.27 0.76
CA HIS A 400 -24.70 -4.04 1.00
C HIS A 400 -25.36 -3.36 -0.21
N ALA A 401 -26.68 -3.50 -0.31
CA ALA A 401 -27.46 -2.85 -1.36
C ALA A 401 -27.30 -1.32 -1.28
N GLY A 402 -27.04 -0.70 -2.43
CA GLY A 402 -26.74 0.72 -2.56
C GLY A 402 -25.26 1.08 -2.45
N LEU A 403 -24.38 0.14 -2.08
CA LEU A 403 -22.93 0.37 -2.09
C LEU A 403 -22.49 0.74 -3.50
N SER A 404 -21.88 1.91 -3.63
CA SER A 404 -21.37 2.44 -4.89
C SER A 404 -19.88 2.75 -4.77
N TYR A 405 -19.10 2.36 -5.77
CA TYR A 405 -17.66 2.59 -5.81
C TYR A 405 -17.18 2.64 -7.25
N SER A 406 -16.01 3.25 -7.45
CA SER A 406 -15.32 3.24 -8.73
C SER A 406 -14.04 2.43 -8.65
N GLU A 407 -13.79 1.62 -9.68
CA GLU A 407 -12.53 0.94 -9.92
C GLU A 407 -11.82 1.66 -11.06
N THR A 408 -10.56 2.03 -10.84
CA THR A 408 -9.62 2.30 -11.93
C THR A 408 -8.63 1.17 -11.94
N GLY A 409 -8.38 0.58 -13.11
CA GLY A 409 -7.52 -0.58 -13.21
C GLY A 409 -7.12 -0.90 -14.63
N MET A 410 -6.45 -2.04 -14.78
CA MET A 410 -6.05 -2.59 -16.06
C MET A 410 -6.74 -3.92 -16.30
N LEU A 411 -7.38 -4.08 -17.46
CA LEU A 411 -7.84 -5.37 -17.95
C LEU A 411 -6.71 -6.03 -18.73
N ALA A 412 -6.35 -7.26 -18.33
CA ALA A 412 -5.37 -8.05 -19.06
C ALA A 412 -5.88 -8.34 -20.48
N ALA A 413 -5.00 -8.21 -21.46
CA ALA A 413 -5.32 -8.55 -22.84
C ALA A 413 -5.52 -10.06 -22.96
N ARG A 414 -6.67 -10.49 -23.50
CA ARG A 414 -6.93 -11.92 -23.71
C ARG A 414 -6.09 -12.44 -24.89
N PRO A 415 -5.19 -13.41 -24.67
CA PRO A 415 -4.43 -14.00 -25.77
C PRO A 415 -5.34 -14.79 -26.70
N SER A 416 -5.00 -14.82 -27.99
CA SER A 416 -5.68 -15.65 -28.98
C SER A 416 -5.37 -17.15 -28.78
N ASP A 417 -6.25 -18.04 -29.22
CA ASP A 417 -6.01 -19.49 -29.16
C ASP A 417 -4.70 -19.91 -29.85
N GLY A 418 -4.29 -19.18 -30.89
CA GLY A 418 -3.01 -19.39 -31.56
C GLY A 418 -1.81 -19.06 -30.66
N GLN A 419 -1.89 -17.98 -29.90
CA GLN A 419 -0.87 -17.60 -28.92
C GLN A 419 -0.83 -18.58 -27.74
N ILE A 420 -2.01 -18.89 -27.17
CA ILE A 420 -2.16 -19.86 -26.08
C ILE A 420 -1.53 -21.20 -26.48
N ARG A 421 -1.86 -21.73 -27.65
CA ARG A 421 -1.38 -23.05 -28.11
C ARG A 421 0.14 -23.20 -28.08
N HIS A 422 0.91 -22.12 -28.24
CA HIS A 422 2.37 -22.20 -28.28
C HIS A 422 3.05 -21.82 -26.94
N ALA A 423 2.27 -21.41 -25.94
CA ALA A 423 2.79 -20.97 -24.66
C ALA A 423 3.21 -22.16 -23.76
N ASN A 424 4.25 -21.93 -22.96
CA ASN A 424 4.66 -22.84 -21.90
C ASN A 424 3.94 -22.51 -20.59
N ALA A 425 4.03 -23.43 -19.62
CA ALA A 425 3.52 -23.19 -18.27
C ALA A 425 4.45 -22.21 -17.56
N ALA A 426 3.88 -21.21 -16.90
CA ALA A 426 4.67 -20.38 -15.99
C ALA A 426 5.07 -21.19 -14.75
N HIS A 427 6.12 -20.75 -14.07
CA HIS A 427 6.60 -21.37 -12.84
C HIS A 427 6.29 -20.48 -11.63
N ILE A 428 5.38 -20.94 -10.77
CA ILE A 428 5.09 -20.32 -9.48
C ILE A 428 5.06 -21.37 -8.37
N GLU A 429 5.43 -20.98 -7.16
CA GLU A 429 5.14 -21.78 -5.98
C GLU A 429 3.63 -21.68 -5.69
N GLN A 430 2.95 -22.81 -5.74
CA GLN A 430 1.51 -22.88 -5.52
C GLN A 430 1.20 -24.03 -4.57
N ALA A 431 0.13 -23.89 -3.76
CA ALA A 431 -0.26 -24.90 -2.79
C ALA A 431 -0.47 -26.26 -3.47
N ALA A 432 0.00 -27.32 -2.82
CA ALA A 432 -0.17 -28.69 -3.27
C ALA A 432 -1.65 -29.09 -3.18
N ILE A 433 -2.13 -29.87 -4.15
CA ILE A 433 -3.46 -30.46 -4.08
C ILE A 433 -3.45 -31.57 -3.03
N ALA A 434 -4.39 -31.53 -2.09
CA ALA A 434 -4.65 -32.64 -1.19
C ALA A 434 -5.62 -33.63 -1.83
N ASP A 435 -5.30 -34.92 -1.76
CA ASP A 435 -6.22 -36.05 -2.00
C ASP A 435 -7.00 -35.97 -3.33
N MET A 436 -6.34 -35.78 -4.47
CA MET A 436 -7.03 -35.69 -5.76
C MET A 436 -7.55 -37.07 -6.24
N PRO A 437 -8.79 -37.19 -6.76
CA PRO A 437 -9.30 -38.47 -7.28
C PRO A 437 -8.56 -38.92 -8.56
N ASP A 438 -8.29 -40.23 -8.68
CA ASP A 438 -7.63 -40.83 -9.86
C ASP A 438 -8.37 -40.57 -11.18
N ALA A 439 -9.70 -40.38 -11.13
CA ALA A 439 -10.49 -40.04 -12.30
C ALA A 439 -10.08 -38.70 -12.93
N VAL A 440 -9.60 -37.74 -12.12
CA VAL A 440 -9.15 -36.43 -12.58
C VAL A 440 -7.87 -36.56 -13.41
N SER A 441 -6.84 -37.22 -12.87
CA SER A 441 -5.56 -37.39 -13.57
C SER A 441 -5.73 -38.27 -14.81
N SER A 442 -6.55 -39.33 -14.73
CA SER A 442 -6.84 -40.20 -15.87
C SER A 442 -7.54 -39.45 -17.00
N MET A 443 -8.54 -38.62 -16.69
CA MET A 443 -9.23 -37.80 -17.69
C MET A 443 -8.33 -36.70 -18.25
N ALA A 444 -7.49 -36.07 -17.42
CA ALA A 444 -6.53 -35.06 -17.87
C ALA A 444 -5.56 -35.64 -18.91
N LEU A 445 -5.02 -36.84 -18.65
CA LEU A 445 -4.16 -37.55 -19.59
C LEU A 445 -4.91 -37.96 -20.87
N ALA A 446 -6.16 -38.42 -20.74
CA ALA A 446 -6.98 -38.80 -21.90
C ALA A 446 -7.28 -37.62 -22.83
N LEU A 447 -7.58 -36.43 -22.28
CA LEU A 447 -7.92 -35.25 -23.06
C LEU A 447 -6.67 -34.51 -23.58
N ALA A 448 -5.63 -34.39 -22.77
CA ALA A 448 -4.53 -33.47 -23.03
C ALA A 448 -3.11 -34.11 -23.01
N GLY A 449 -2.96 -35.37 -22.61
CA GLY A 449 -1.65 -36.00 -22.43
C GLY A 449 -0.79 -36.11 -23.70
N GLY A 450 -1.41 -36.05 -24.88
CA GLY A 450 -0.70 -36.08 -26.18
C GLY A 450 -0.22 -34.71 -26.69
N GLN A 451 -0.50 -33.62 -25.98
CA GLN A 451 -0.16 -32.27 -26.42
C GLN A 451 1.30 -31.90 -26.07
N SER A 452 1.94 -31.13 -26.94
CA SER A 452 3.38 -30.81 -26.84
C SER A 452 3.71 -29.58 -25.98
N THR A 453 2.73 -28.72 -25.69
CA THR A 453 2.91 -27.48 -24.93
C THR A 453 1.83 -27.36 -23.86
N ALA A 454 2.12 -26.62 -22.79
CA ALA A 454 1.17 -26.40 -21.70
C ALA A 454 -0.09 -25.69 -22.19
N GLY A 455 0.03 -24.65 -23.02
CA GLY A 455 -1.14 -23.96 -23.54
C GLY A 455 -1.98 -24.82 -24.49
N ALA A 456 -1.38 -25.75 -25.25
CA ALA A 456 -2.14 -26.75 -26.01
C ALA A 456 -2.85 -27.75 -25.09
N GLN A 457 -2.24 -28.15 -23.97
CA GLN A 457 -2.89 -28.95 -22.94
C GLN A 457 -4.11 -28.22 -22.34
N ALA A 458 -3.96 -26.95 -21.98
CA ALA A 458 -5.03 -26.12 -21.43
C ALA A 458 -6.23 -26.01 -22.39
N LEU A 459 -5.97 -25.73 -23.68
CA LEU A 459 -7.01 -25.70 -24.71
C LEU A 459 -7.69 -27.06 -24.88
N ALA A 460 -6.91 -28.15 -24.92
CA ALA A 460 -7.46 -29.50 -25.06
C ALA A 460 -8.37 -29.90 -23.90
N LEU A 461 -8.02 -29.52 -22.66
CA LEU A 461 -8.89 -29.71 -21.50
C LEU A 461 -10.22 -28.94 -21.65
N ALA A 462 -10.15 -27.65 -22.02
CA ALA A 462 -11.33 -26.82 -22.19
C ALA A 462 -12.27 -27.35 -23.29
N HIS A 463 -11.72 -27.69 -24.46
CA HIS A 463 -12.49 -28.28 -25.56
C HIS A 463 -13.07 -29.64 -25.18
N GLY A 464 -12.26 -30.52 -24.58
CA GLY A 464 -12.69 -31.86 -24.19
C GLY A 464 -13.87 -31.84 -23.22
N LEU A 465 -13.82 -30.97 -22.21
CA LEU A 465 -14.92 -30.79 -21.25
C LEU A 465 -16.16 -30.17 -21.90
N ARG A 466 -15.99 -29.21 -22.82
CA ARG A 466 -17.12 -28.61 -23.58
C ARG A 466 -17.81 -29.63 -24.48
N GLU A 467 -17.04 -30.48 -25.17
CA GLU A 467 -17.56 -31.46 -26.14
C GLU A 467 -18.26 -32.65 -25.47
N HIS A 468 -17.75 -33.11 -24.33
CA HIS A 468 -18.25 -34.31 -23.65
C HIS A 468 -19.13 -33.99 -22.41
N GLY A 469 -19.29 -32.70 -22.11
CA GLY A 469 -20.06 -32.20 -21.00
C GLY A 469 -21.54 -31.99 -21.32
N TRP A 470 -22.39 -32.14 -20.31
CA TRP A 470 -23.77 -31.66 -20.31
C TRP A 470 -23.94 -30.64 -19.17
N PHE A 471 -24.34 -29.42 -19.52
CA PHE A 471 -24.56 -28.35 -18.54
C PHE A 471 -25.91 -28.49 -17.83
N SER A 472 -25.92 -28.49 -16.50
CA SER A 472 -27.13 -28.43 -15.68
C SER A 472 -26.85 -27.99 -14.25
N HIS A 473 -27.61 -27.00 -13.77
CA HIS A 473 -27.61 -26.60 -12.35
C HIS A 473 -28.37 -27.57 -11.45
N GLY A 474 -29.09 -28.56 -12.01
CA GLY A 474 -29.88 -29.50 -11.22
C GLY A 474 -30.98 -28.86 -10.38
N LEU A 475 -31.52 -27.70 -10.82
CA LEU A 475 -32.71 -27.09 -10.25
C LEU A 475 -33.97 -27.80 -10.75
N ALA A 476 -35.15 -27.43 -10.23
CA ALA A 476 -36.41 -28.15 -10.47
C ALA A 476 -36.80 -28.33 -11.95
N ASN A 477 -36.31 -27.45 -12.84
CA ASN A 477 -36.58 -27.50 -14.28
C ASN A 477 -35.38 -28.00 -15.11
N ASP A 478 -34.27 -28.38 -14.47
CA ASP A 478 -33.06 -28.81 -15.15
C ASP A 478 -32.89 -30.34 -15.08
N TYR A 479 -31.94 -30.86 -15.86
CA TYR A 479 -31.56 -32.27 -15.73
C TYR A 479 -30.93 -32.53 -14.34
N PRO A 480 -31.26 -33.62 -13.62
CA PRO A 480 -30.74 -33.84 -12.27
C PRO A 480 -29.21 -33.77 -12.17
N SER A 481 -28.70 -32.90 -11.30
CA SER A 481 -27.27 -32.69 -11.05
C SER A 481 -27.03 -32.34 -9.59
N ASN A 482 -26.22 -33.15 -8.89
CA ASN A 482 -25.86 -32.90 -7.50
C ASN A 482 -24.95 -31.66 -7.40
N SER A 483 -25.14 -30.83 -6.37
CA SER A 483 -24.25 -29.69 -6.08
C SER A 483 -22.88 -30.14 -5.54
N GLY A 484 -21.95 -29.19 -5.47
CA GLY A 484 -20.68 -29.35 -4.77
C GLY A 484 -19.52 -29.69 -5.70
N HIS A 485 -18.31 -29.62 -5.15
CA HIS A 485 -17.06 -29.80 -5.89
C HIS A 485 -16.01 -30.63 -5.13
N GLY A 486 -16.45 -31.39 -4.11
CA GLY A 486 -15.59 -32.33 -3.40
C GLY A 486 -15.27 -33.57 -4.22
N ASN A 487 -14.25 -34.31 -3.78
CA ASN A 487 -13.72 -35.51 -4.44
C ASN A 487 -14.79 -36.48 -4.91
N TYR A 488 -15.75 -36.80 -4.03
CA TYR A 488 -16.85 -37.70 -4.36
C TYR A 488 -17.67 -37.19 -5.56
N ARG A 489 -17.98 -35.89 -5.58
CA ARG A 489 -18.79 -35.28 -6.63
C ARG A 489 -18.03 -35.17 -7.95
N LEU A 490 -16.72 -34.89 -7.91
CA LEU A 490 -15.86 -34.85 -9.09
C LEU A 490 -15.63 -36.25 -9.66
N ALA A 491 -15.41 -37.27 -8.82
CA ALA A 491 -15.34 -38.65 -9.27
C ALA A 491 -16.65 -39.11 -9.92
N GLN A 492 -17.80 -38.71 -9.37
CA GLN A 492 -19.11 -38.98 -9.98
C GLN A 492 -19.28 -38.26 -11.32
N LEU A 493 -18.83 -37.01 -11.44
CA LEU A 493 -18.87 -36.24 -12.69
C LEU A 493 -18.06 -36.97 -13.78
N LEU A 494 -16.79 -37.26 -13.50
CA LEU A 494 -15.83 -37.75 -14.48
C LEU A 494 -15.94 -39.25 -14.77
N GLY A 495 -16.47 -40.02 -13.81
CA GLY A 495 -16.75 -41.45 -13.98
C GLY A 495 -18.13 -41.75 -14.55
N GLY A 496 -18.99 -40.74 -14.72
CA GLY A 496 -20.31 -40.88 -15.30
C GLY A 496 -20.26 -41.13 -16.81
N THR A 497 -21.30 -41.77 -17.36
CA THR A 497 -21.47 -41.92 -18.83
C THR A 497 -21.70 -40.59 -19.53
N VAL A 498 -22.22 -39.61 -18.81
CA VAL A 498 -22.38 -38.22 -19.22
C VAL A 498 -21.88 -37.37 -18.07
N MET A 499 -20.98 -36.42 -18.35
CA MET A 499 -20.51 -35.46 -17.36
C MET A 499 -21.61 -34.41 -17.16
N VAL A 500 -22.54 -34.63 -16.23
CA VAL A 500 -23.59 -33.65 -15.93
C VAL A 500 -23.16 -32.77 -14.76
N GLY A 501 -23.08 -31.46 -14.97
CA GLY A 501 -22.67 -30.48 -13.96
C GLY A 501 -22.90 -29.05 -14.41
N ASP A 502 -22.64 -28.08 -13.55
CA ASP A 502 -22.58 -26.66 -13.91
C ASP A 502 -21.15 -26.12 -13.79
N SER A 503 -20.98 -24.81 -13.90
CA SER A 503 -19.67 -24.16 -13.85
C SER A 503 -18.88 -24.47 -12.58
N GLU A 504 -19.54 -24.73 -11.43
CA GLU A 504 -18.86 -25.12 -10.19
C GLU A 504 -18.08 -26.43 -10.40
N GLN A 505 -18.74 -27.44 -10.97
CA GLN A 505 -18.13 -28.75 -11.18
C GLN A 505 -17.09 -28.72 -12.32
N TYR A 506 -17.39 -28.04 -13.44
CA TYR A 506 -16.46 -27.98 -14.57
C TYR A 506 -15.20 -27.19 -14.27
N ALA A 507 -15.32 -26.02 -13.61
CA ALA A 507 -14.15 -25.24 -13.25
C ALA A 507 -13.26 -25.99 -12.26
N SER A 508 -13.87 -26.64 -11.26
CA SER A 508 -13.14 -27.47 -10.29
C SER A 508 -12.41 -28.63 -10.97
N ALA A 509 -13.10 -29.36 -11.85
CA ALA A 509 -12.50 -30.48 -12.59
C ALA A 509 -11.35 -30.01 -13.48
N MET A 510 -11.56 -28.97 -14.29
CA MET A 510 -10.54 -28.43 -15.20
C MET A 510 -9.32 -27.90 -14.45
N ALA A 511 -9.51 -27.18 -13.33
CA ALA A 511 -8.41 -26.67 -12.53
C ALA A 511 -7.55 -27.80 -11.97
N LEU A 512 -8.16 -28.85 -11.40
CA LEU A 512 -7.42 -30.02 -10.89
C LEU A 512 -6.75 -30.82 -12.01
N MET A 513 -7.40 -30.96 -13.18
CA MET A 513 -6.78 -31.59 -14.35
C MET A 513 -5.53 -30.82 -14.79
N ALA A 514 -5.60 -29.49 -14.87
CA ALA A 514 -4.46 -28.64 -15.23
C ALA A 514 -3.30 -28.81 -14.23
N ARG A 515 -3.59 -28.79 -12.92
CA ARG A 515 -2.57 -29.03 -11.88
C ARG A 515 -1.95 -30.43 -11.98
N SER A 516 -2.74 -31.45 -12.31
CA SER A 516 -2.25 -32.83 -12.47
C SER A 516 -1.25 -32.97 -13.62
N LEU A 517 -1.34 -32.08 -14.62
CA LEU A 517 -0.40 -31.98 -15.74
C LEU A 517 0.77 -31.01 -15.46
N GLY A 518 0.82 -30.41 -14.27
CA GLY A 518 1.86 -29.47 -13.85
C GLY A 518 1.63 -28.01 -14.24
N LEU A 519 0.42 -27.64 -14.67
CA LEU A 519 0.08 -26.26 -14.99
C LEU A 519 -0.46 -25.55 -13.74
N PRO A 520 0.11 -24.39 -13.34
CA PRO A 520 -0.46 -23.60 -12.25
C PRO A 520 -1.86 -23.12 -12.62
N SER A 521 -2.83 -23.39 -11.75
CA SER A 521 -4.23 -23.06 -12.01
C SER A 521 -4.99 -22.65 -10.75
N ARG A 522 -6.06 -21.87 -10.94
CA ARG A 522 -6.95 -21.42 -9.86
C ARG A 522 -8.39 -21.32 -10.36
N VAL A 523 -9.34 -21.46 -9.44
CA VAL A 523 -10.77 -21.29 -9.72
C VAL A 523 -11.19 -19.88 -9.33
N VAL A 524 -11.94 -19.24 -10.20
CA VAL A 524 -12.46 -17.89 -9.99
C VAL A 524 -13.97 -17.93 -10.02
N LEU A 525 -14.60 -17.25 -9.07
CA LEU A 525 -16.04 -17.00 -9.03
C LEU A 525 -16.32 -15.54 -9.36
N GLY A 526 -17.31 -15.28 -10.19
CA GLY A 526 -17.73 -13.93 -10.53
C GLY A 526 -18.86 -13.89 -11.54
N PHE A 527 -19.09 -12.74 -12.15
CA PHE A 527 -20.08 -12.53 -13.20
C PHE A 527 -19.43 -12.51 -14.57
N VAL A 528 -20.06 -13.20 -15.52
CA VAL A 528 -19.66 -13.22 -16.92
C VAL A 528 -20.86 -12.75 -17.75
N PRO A 529 -20.70 -11.74 -18.62
CA PRO A 529 -21.77 -11.33 -19.51
C PRO A 529 -22.01 -12.43 -20.54
N LYS A 530 -23.12 -13.16 -20.41
CA LYS A 530 -23.44 -14.34 -21.22
C LYS A 530 -24.61 -14.07 -22.16
N ASP A 531 -24.57 -14.69 -23.34
CA ASP A 531 -25.71 -14.78 -24.24
C ASP A 531 -26.69 -15.89 -23.81
N GLY A 532 -27.72 -16.14 -24.64
CA GLY A 532 -28.72 -17.17 -24.36
C GLY A 532 -28.19 -18.61 -24.37
N ASP A 533 -27.06 -18.84 -25.04
CA ASP A 533 -26.38 -20.15 -25.10
C ASP A 533 -25.34 -20.30 -23.97
N GLY A 534 -25.12 -19.24 -23.18
CA GLY A 534 -24.17 -19.22 -22.08
C GLY A 534 -22.75 -18.84 -22.46
N ASP A 535 -22.51 -18.47 -23.72
CA ASP A 535 -21.20 -18.04 -24.20
C ASP A 535 -20.94 -16.56 -23.83
N PRO A 536 -19.70 -16.18 -23.45
CA PRO A 536 -19.36 -14.79 -23.16
C PRO A 536 -19.63 -13.87 -24.36
N THR A 537 -20.31 -12.75 -24.14
CA THR A 537 -20.75 -11.85 -25.22
C THR A 537 -20.61 -10.37 -24.86
N GLU A 538 -20.27 -9.57 -25.86
CA GLU A 538 -20.29 -8.10 -25.75
C GLU A 538 -21.72 -7.54 -25.88
N SER A 539 -22.65 -8.30 -26.46
CA SER A 539 -24.03 -7.85 -26.76
C SER A 539 -24.86 -7.45 -25.55
N ARG A 540 -24.49 -7.92 -24.35
CA ARG A 540 -25.11 -7.53 -23.08
C ARG A 540 -24.69 -6.14 -22.60
N THR A 541 -23.73 -5.52 -23.28
CA THR A 541 -23.23 -4.18 -22.94
C THR A 541 -24.05 -3.14 -23.71
N GLU A 542 -24.86 -2.37 -22.99
CA GLU A 542 -25.59 -1.24 -23.56
C GLU A 542 -24.65 -0.05 -23.74
N ARG A 543 -24.74 0.66 -24.86
CA ARG A 543 -23.98 1.88 -25.11
C ARG A 543 -24.93 3.07 -25.20
N THR A 544 -24.71 4.08 -24.35
CA THR A 544 -25.49 5.32 -24.36
C THR A 544 -25.08 6.22 -25.53
N ALA A 545 -25.90 7.22 -25.84
CA ALA A 545 -25.62 8.20 -26.90
C ALA A 545 -24.31 8.98 -26.68
N ASP A 546 -23.90 9.15 -25.41
CA ASP A 546 -22.67 9.82 -25.01
C ASP A 546 -21.44 8.89 -25.04
N GLY A 547 -21.61 7.64 -25.49
CA GLY A 547 -20.54 6.66 -25.63
C GLY A 547 -20.20 5.87 -24.36
N GLN A 548 -20.91 6.11 -23.26
CA GLN A 548 -20.75 5.35 -22.02
C GLN A 548 -21.34 3.95 -22.16
N THR A 549 -20.73 2.97 -21.49
CA THR A 549 -21.25 1.59 -21.46
C THR A 549 -21.98 1.31 -20.15
N THR A 550 -22.96 0.41 -20.18
CA THR A 550 -23.64 -0.07 -18.98
C THR A 550 -23.95 -1.55 -19.15
N VAL A 551 -23.71 -2.33 -18.09
CA VAL A 551 -24.07 -3.75 -18.03
C VAL A 551 -24.65 -4.04 -16.65
N THR A 552 -25.73 -4.82 -16.63
CA THR A 552 -26.34 -5.32 -15.39
C THR A 552 -26.22 -6.84 -15.35
N PHE A 553 -25.72 -7.34 -14.23
CA PHE A 553 -25.55 -8.75 -13.94
C PHE A 553 -26.61 -9.24 -12.97
N THR A 554 -27.17 -10.41 -13.26
CA THR A 554 -28.10 -11.12 -12.37
C THR A 554 -27.46 -12.38 -11.81
N GLY A 555 -28.18 -13.11 -10.94
CA GLY A 555 -27.74 -14.42 -10.45
C GLY A 555 -27.59 -15.47 -11.54
N ASN A 556 -28.15 -15.27 -12.74
CA ASN A 556 -27.92 -16.15 -13.89
C ASN A 556 -26.56 -15.90 -14.56
N ASP A 557 -26.00 -14.69 -14.39
CA ASP A 557 -24.72 -14.31 -14.96
C ASP A 557 -23.52 -14.75 -14.09
N ILE A 558 -23.77 -15.21 -12.86
CA ILE A 558 -22.73 -15.81 -12.02
C ILE A 558 -22.13 -17.05 -12.70
N CYS A 559 -20.83 -17.21 -12.61
CA CYS A 559 -20.08 -18.30 -13.22
C CYS A 559 -18.81 -18.58 -12.41
N ALA A 560 -18.39 -19.83 -12.42
CA ALA A 560 -17.05 -20.21 -12.03
C ALA A 560 -16.21 -20.53 -13.27
N TRP A 561 -14.99 -20.01 -13.34
CA TRP A 561 -14.04 -20.29 -14.44
C TRP A 561 -12.67 -20.64 -13.89
N VAL A 562 -11.79 -21.07 -14.79
CA VAL A 562 -10.40 -21.45 -14.47
C VAL A 562 -9.45 -20.45 -15.11
N GLU A 563 -8.46 -20.05 -14.33
CA GLU A 563 -7.28 -19.35 -14.83
C GLU A 563 -6.08 -20.28 -14.75
N ILE A 564 -5.32 -20.35 -15.84
CA ILE A 564 -4.11 -21.16 -15.98
C ILE A 564 -2.98 -20.21 -16.35
N LEU A 565 -1.92 -20.22 -15.54
CA LEU A 565 -0.81 -19.29 -15.69
C LEU A 565 0.14 -19.76 -16.80
N LEU A 566 0.27 -18.96 -17.84
CA LEU A 566 1.15 -19.23 -18.99
C LEU A 566 2.27 -18.19 -19.07
N GLU A 567 3.46 -18.61 -19.49
CA GLU A 567 4.58 -17.68 -19.72
C GLU A 567 4.16 -16.58 -20.71
N ASP A 568 4.58 -15.34 -20.43
CA ASP A 568 4.34 -14.13 -21.23
C ASP A 568 2.88 -13.65 -21.33
N TYR A 569 1.89 -14.39 -20.80
CA TYR A 569 0.47 -14.02 -20.89
C TYR A 569 -0.23 -13.80 -19.54
N GLY A 570 0.41 -14.25 -18.46
CA GLY A 570 -0.07 -14.04 -17.08
C GLY A 570 -1.30 -14.85 -16.70
#